data_AF-A0A094KTE2-F1
#
_entry.id   AF-A0A094KTE2-F1
#
_cell.length_a   1.000
_cell.length_b   1.000
_cell.length_c   1.000
_cell.angle_alpha   90.00
_cell.angle_beta   90.00
_cell.angle_gamma   90.00
#
_symmetry.space_group_name_H-M   'P 1'
#
loop_
_entity.id
_entity.type
_entity.pdbx_description
1 polymer ?
#
loop_
_entity_poly.entity_id
_entity_poly.type
_entity_poly.pdbx_seq_one_letter_code
_entity_poly.pdbx_strand_id
1 'polypeptide(L)'
;NLQGYDAKSDIYSVGITACELANGHVPFKDMPSTQMLLEKLNGTVPCLADELTMKTSRSSANYGMGESMAISNVRAANGEPTLHPYLRTFSTYFHNFVEQCLQRNPDFRPSAGTLLNHPFFKQVR
;
A
#
# COMPACT_ATOMS: atom_id res chain seq x y z
N ASN A 1 15.65 8.07 -21.70
CA ASN A 1 14.19 8.09 -21.56
C ASN A 1 13.66 9.29 -22.33
N LEU A 2 13.38 9.14 -23.63
CA LEU A 2 13.05 10.27 -24.53
C LEU A 2 11.53 10.52 -24.69
N GLN A 3 10.68 9.67 -24.11
CA GLN A 3 9.22 9.82 -24.17
C GLN A 3 8.61 10.55 -22.96
N GLY A 4 9.41 10.93 -21.97
CA GLY A 4 8.98 11.80 -20.88
C GLY A 4 7.91 11.20 -19.95
N TYR A 5 7.32 12.08 -19.14
CA TYR A 5 6.18 11.79 -18.26
C TYR A 5 4.91 11.74 -19.10
N ASP A 6 4.05 10.76 -18.84
CA ASP A 6 2.82 10.50 -19.57
C ASP A 6 1.65 10.20 -18.61
N ALA A 7 0.45 9.99 -19.15
CA ALA A 7 -0.72 9.67 -18.34
C ALA A 7 -0.53 8.40 -17.47
N LYS A 8 0.32 7.44 -17.87
CA LYS A 8 0.63 6.26 -17.05
C LYS A 8 1.49 6.60 -15.84
N SER A 9 2.24 7.69 -15.92
CA SER A 9 3.02 8.24 -14.82
C SER A 9 2.10 8.90 -13.77
N ASP A 10 1.03 9.57 -14.20
CA ASP A 10 -0.02 10.09 -13.29
C ASP A 10 -0.71 8.96 -12.51
N ILE A 11 -1.02 7.84 -13.18
CA ILE A 11 -1.63 6.66 -12.54
C ILE A 11 -0.74 6.09 -11.43
N TYR A 12 0.57 6.07 -11.65
CA TYR A 12 1.51 5.67 -10.61
C TYR A 12 1.48 6.63 -9.42
N SER A 13 1.47 7.94 -9.67
CA SER A 13 1.37 8.96 -8.61
C SER A 13 0.07 8.82 -7.79
N VAL A 14 -1.04 8.43 -8.43
CA VAL A 14 -2.30 8.11 -7.72
C VAL A 14 -2.11 6.95 -6.76
N GLY A 15 -1.44 5.87 -7.18
CA GLY A 15 -1.12 4.73 -6.30
C GLY A 15 -0.24 5.12 -5.12
N ILE A 16 0.78 5.97 -5.34
CA ILE A 16 1.64 6.50 -4.27
C ILE A 16 0.82 7.33 -3.27
N THR A 17 -0.04 8.21 -3.77
CA THR A 17 -0.92 9.05 -2.94
C THR A 17 -1.90 8.18 -2.12
N ALA A 18 -2.44 7.12 -2.72
CA ALA A 18 -3.30 6.18 -2.01
C ALA A 18 -2.56 5.48 -0.87
N CYS A 19 -1.31 5.04 -1.09
CA CYS A 19 -0.46 4.49 -0.03
C CYS A 19 -0.17 5.52 1.06
N GLU A 20 0.13 6.76 0.70
CA GLU A 20 0.38 7.85 1.65
C GLU A 20 -0.83 8.08 2.56
N LEU A 21 -2.02 8.24 1.97
CA LEU A 21 -3.27 8.45 2.71
C LEU A 21 -3.61 7.26 3.61
N ALA A 22 -3.43 6.04 3.10
CA ALA A 22 -3.69 4.83 3.85
C ALA A 22 -2.71 4.70 5.03
N ASN A 23 -1.41 4.85 4.78
CA ASN A 23 -0.36 4.60 5.76
C ASN A 23 -0.14 5.78 6.72
N GLY A 24 -0.62 6.98 6.37
CA GLY A 24 -0.43 8.20 7.15
C GLY A 24 0.97 8.80 7.02
N HIS A 25 1.78 8.31 6.07
CA HIS A 25 3.10 8.86 5.79
C HIS A 25 3.48 8.66 4.32
N VAL A 26 4.22 9.62 3.78
CA VAL A 26 4.76 9.55 2.41
C VAL A 26 5.67 8.32 2.27
N PRO A 27 5.53 7.50 1.22
CA PRO A 27 6.46 6.42 0.93
C PRO A 27 7.89 6.94 0.69
N PHE A 28 8.89 6.25 1.25
CA PHE A 28 10.32 6.58 1.13
C PHE A 28 10.75 7.95 1.67
N LYS A 29 9.95 8.60 2.53
CA LYS A 29 10.24 9.97 3.04
C LYS A 29 11.61 10.14 3.71
N ASP A 30 12.14 9.07 4.32
CA ASP A 30 13.39 9.10 5.09
C ASP A 30 14.62 8.66 4.25
N MET A 31 14.46 8.50 2.94
CA MET A 31 15.46 7.95 2.03
C MET A 31 15.98 9.00 1.04
N PRO A 32 17.30 9.12 0.81
CA PRO A 32 17.86 9.97 -0.24
C PRO A 32 17.33 9.60 -1.63
N SER A 33 17.15 10.58 -2.52
CA SER A 33 16.49 10.36 -3.82
C SER A 33 17.18 9.34 -4.72
N THR A 34 18.51 9.24 -4.67
CA THR A 34 19.29 8.24 -5.41
C THR A 34 19.08 6.83 -4.87
N GLN A 35 18.97 6.67 -3.56
CA GLN A 35 18.65 5.40 -2.93
C GLN A 35 17.20 4.99 -3.22
N MET A 36 16.25 5.94 -3.15
CA MET A 36 14.86 5.69 -3.55
C MET A 36 14.77 5.24 -5.02
N LEU A 37 15.53 5.88 -5.91
CA LEU A 37 15.60 5.47 -7.31
C LEU A 37 16.13 4.03 -7.43
N LEU A 38 17.20 3.68 -6.71
CA LEU A 38 17.77 2.33 -6.73
C LEU A 38 16.76 1.29 -6.22
N GLU A 39 16.07 1.55 -5.12
CA GLU A 39 15.03 0.66 -4.58
C GLU A 39 13.91 0.43 -5.60
N LYS A 40 13.43 1.49 -6.25
CA LYS A 40 12.42 1.38 -7.32
C LYS A 40 12.93 0.53 -8.50
N LEU A 41 14.20 0.69 -8.90
CA LEU A 41 14.81 -0.12 -9.96
C LEU A 41 14.96 -1.59 -9.56
N ASN A 42 15.21 -1.85 -8.28
CA ASN A 42 15.27 -3.21 -7.72
C ASN A 42 13.89 -3.86 -7.57
N GLY A 43 12.81 -3.11 -7.79
CA GLY A 43 11.44 -3.61 -7.76
C GLY A 43 10.71 -3.36 -6.44
N THR A 44 11.31 -2.59 -5.53
CA THR A 44 10.64 -2.17 -4.30
C THR A 44 9.48 -1.23 -4.64
N VAL A 45 8.27 -1.62 -4.24
CA VAL A 45 7.05 -0.82 -4.39
C VAL A 45 6.41 -0.58 -3.03
N PRO A 46 5.85 0.61 -2.76
CA PRO A 46 5.08 0.83 -1.54
C PRO A 46 3.89 -0.12 -1.46
N CYS A 47 3.58 -0.58 -0.26
CA CYS A 47 2.43 -1.42 0.02
C CYS A 47 1.56 -0.79 1.12
N LEU A 48 0.33 -1.27 1.23
CA LEU A 48 -0.59 -0.87 2.29
C LEU A 48 -0.13 -1.49 3.62
N ALA A 49 0.06 -0.67 4.64
CA ALA A 49 0.44 -1.14 5.97
C ALA A 49 -0.83 -1.58 6.73
N ASP A 50 -1.23 -2.83 6.48
CA ASP A 50 -2.38 -3.48 7.11
C ASP A 50 -2.12 -4.97 7.41
N GLU A 51 -3.04 -5.60 8.14
CA GLU A 51 -2.85 -6.96 8.63
C GLU A 51 -2.72 -8.01 7.49
N LEU A 52 -3.47 -7.83 6.40
CA LEU A 52 -3.44 -8.73 5.23
C LEU A 52 -2.07 -8.69 4.53
N THR A 53 -1.50 -7.50 4.34
CA THR A 53 -0.19 -7.33 3.72
C THR A 53 0.91 -7.92 4.58
N MET A 54 0.85 -7.78 5.91
CA MET A 54 1.90 -8.28 6.80
C MET A 54 1.88 -9.82 6.96
N LYS A 55 0.71 -10.44 6.80
CA LYS A 55 0.57 -11.92 6.83
C LYS A 55 1.12 -12.57 5.56
N THR A 56 0.97 -11.93 4.39
CA THR A 56 1.49 -12.49 3.11
C THR A 56 3.02 -12.62 3.12
N SER A 57 3.73 -11.69 3.76
CA SER A 57 5.19 -11.75 3.92
C SER A 57 5.67 -12.85 4.89
N ARG A 58 4.79 -13.44 5.71
CA ARG A 58 5.14 -14.49 6.69
C ARG A 58 4.83 -15.90 6.20
N SER A 59 4.06 -16.06 5.12
CA SER A 59 3.65 -17.38 4.61
C SER A 59 4.77 -18.16 3.88
N SER A 60 5.98 -17.61 3.78
CA SER A 60 7.15 -18.33 3.23
C SER A 60 8.08 -18.92 4.31
N ALA A 61 7.76 -18.76 5.60
CA ALA A 61 8.49 -19.39 6.69
C ALA A 61 7.55 -20.25 7.56
N ASN A 62 7.43 -21.53 7.20
CA ASN A 62 6.97 -22.55 8.14
C ASN A 62 8.03 -22.70 9.24
N TYR A 63 7.82 -22.07 10.39
CA TYR A 63 8.24 -22.61 11.68
C TYR A 63 7.10 -22.38 12.66
N GLY A 64 6.52 -23.50 13.12
CA GLY A 64 5.50 -23.48 14.16
C GLY A 64 6.07 -22.94 15.46
N MET A 65 5.26 -22.15 16.15
CA MET A 65 4.84 -22.36 17.53
C MET A 65 3.70 -21.38 17.77
N GLY A 66 2.62 -21.90 18.38
CA GLY A 66 1.47 -21.09 18.72
C GLY A 66 1.83 -20.05 19.76
N GLU A 67 1.47 -18.81 19.47
CA GLU A 67 0.93 -17.91 20.48
C GLU A 67 -0.01 -16.96 19.73
N SER A 68 -1.31 -17.19 19.90
CA SER A 68 -2.26 -16.09 19.78
C SER A 68 -1.80 -15.05 20.78
N MET A 69 -1.07 -14.03 20.34
CA MET A 69 -0.74 -12.89 21.19
C MET A 69 -2.08 -12.31 21.64
N ALA A 70 -2.42 -12.61 22.88
CA ALA A 70 -3.56 -12.05 23.55
C ALA A 70 -3.45 -10.53 23.46
N ILE A 71 -4.60 -9.92 23.16
CA ILE A 71 -4.81 -8.48 23.04
C ILE A 71 -4.25 -7.78 24.28
N SER A 72 -3.07 -7.20 24.15
CA SER A 72 -2.60 -6.19 25.09
C SER A 72 -3.24 -4.87 24.66
N ASN A 73 -4.41 -4.59 25.23
CA ASN A 73 -5.05 -3.27 25.16
C ASN A 73 -4.12 -2.25 25.83
N VAL A 74 -3.20 -1.66 25.08
CA VAL A 74 -2.47 -0.47 25.53
C VAL A 74 -3.49 0.66 25.54
N ARG A 75 -3.93 1.04 26.75
CA ARG A 75 -4.82 2.19 26.96
C ARG A 75 -3.96 3.45 26.92
N ALA A 76 -4.25 4.38 25.99
CA ALA A 76 -3.76 5.74 26.14
C ALA A 76 -4.27 6.32 27.47
N ALA A 77 -3.54 7.26 28.08
CA ALA A 77 -3.90 7.93 29.33
C ALA A 77 -5.29 8.64 29.30
N ASN A 78 -5.91 8.67 28.13
CA ASN A 78 -7.10 9.41 27.77
C ASN A 78 -8.33 8.48 27.60
N GLY A 79 -8.19 7.16 27.77
CA GLY A 79 -9.29 6.20 27.62
C GLY A 79 -9.71 5.88 26.18
N GLU A 80 -9.04 6.45 25.17
CA GLU A 80 -9.28 6.21 23.75
C GLU A 80 -8.58 4.90 23.31
N PRO A 81 -9.26 3.99 22.60
CA PRO A 81 -8.61 2.78 22.09
C PRO A 81 -7.64 3.16 20.98
N THR A 82 -6.34 3.15 21.28
CA THR A 82 -5.31 3.30 20.25
C THR A 82 -5.29 2.05 19.37
N LEU A 83 -6.09 2.05 18.31
CA LEU A 83 -6.03 1.04 17.26
C LEU A 83 -4.65 1.18 16.61
N HIS A 84 -3.71 0.28 16.91
CA HIS A 84 -2.40 0.27 16.26
C HIS A 84 -2.61 0.22 14.73
N PRO A 85 -1.91 1.01 13.90
CA PRO A 85 -2.11 1.08 12.45
C PRO A 85 -2.02 -0.29 11.73
N TYR A 86 -1.40 -1.28 12.39
CA TYR A 86 -1.24 -2.65 11.91
C TYR A 86 -2.40 -3.59 12.26
N LEU A 87 -3.43 -3.11 12.97
CA LEU A 87 -4.64 -3.87 13.35
C LEU A 87 -5.84 -3.58 12.46
N ARG A 88 -5.69 -2.67 11.48
CA ARG A 88 -6.73 -2.43 10.48
C ARG A 88 -6.52 -3.36 9.28
N THR A 89 -7.61 -3.59 8.56
CA THR A 89 -7.62 -4.31 7.29
C THR A 89 -8.32 -3.44 6.27
N PHE A 90 -7.67 -3.18 5.13
CA PHE A 90 -8.34 -2.52 4.01
C PHE A 90 -9.13 -3.51 3.16
N SER A 91 -10.09 -3.01 2.38
CA SER A 91 -10.86 -3.86 1.49
C SER A 91 -9.97 -4.47 0.40
N THR A 92 -10.30 -5.69 -0.02
CA THR A 92 -9.60 -6.37 -1.14
C THR A 92 -9.66 -5.54 -2.43
N TYR A 93 -10.72 -4.77 -2.64
CA TYR A 93 -10.82 -3.85 -3.76
C TYR A 93 -9.84 -2.68 -3.65
N PHE A 94 -9.56 -2.17 -2.45
CA PHE A 94 -8.56 -1.12 -2.29
C PHE A 94 -7.15 -1.66 -2.55
N HIS A 95 -6.85 -2.87 -2.04
CA HIS A 95 -5.60 -3.58 -2.35
C HIS A 95 -5.39 -3.74 -3.86
N ASN A 96 -6.40 -4.27 -4.56
CA ASN A 96 -6.29 -4.48 -6.00
C ASN A 96 -6.20 -3.17 -6.80
N PHE A 97 -6.89 -2.12 -6.36
CA PHE A 97 -6.77 -0.78 -6.96
C PHE A 97 -5.33 -0.25 -6.87
N VAL A 98 -4.73 -0.29 -5.68
CA VAL A 98 -3.36 0.18 -5.45
C VAL A 98 -2.35 -0.66 -6.25
N GLU A 99 -2.51 -1.98 -6.28
CA GLU A 99 -1.67 -2.90 -7.04
C GLU A 99 -1.70 -2.61 -8.55
N GLN A 100 -2.87 -2.33 -9.12
CA GLN A 100 -2.99 -1.94 -10.54
C GLN A 100 -2.29 -0.60 -10.84
N CYS A 101 -2.33 0.36 -9.90
CA CYS A 101 -1.67 1.65 -10.07
C CYS A 101 -0.14 1.54 -9.99
N LEU A 102 0.39 0.67 -9.14
CA LEU A 102 1.82 0.52 -8.85
C LEU A 102 2.54 -0.50 -9.72
N GLN A 103 1.96 -0.89 -10.86
CA GLN A 103 2.62 -1.77 -11.82
C GLN A 103 3.97 -1.22 -12.30
N ARG A 104 5.01 -2.07 -12.28
CA ARG A 104 6.38 -1.71 -12.71
C ARG A 104 6.41 -1.32 -14.18
N ASN A 105 5.76 -2.13 -15.03
CA ASN A 105 5.59 -1.79 -16.45
C ASN A 105 4.43 -0.78 -16.61
N PRO A 106 4.68 0.44 -17.15
CA PRO A 106 3.64 1.44 -17.38
C PRO A 106 2.50 0.96 -18.28
N ASP A 107 2.76 0.04 -19.21
CA ASP A 107 1.74 -0.47 -20.13
C ASP A 107 0.63 -1.23 -19.40
N PHE A 108 0.97 -1.90 -18.30
CA PHE A 108 0.03 -2.65 -17.47
C PHE A 108 -0.78 -1.77 -16.51
N ARG A 109 -0.45 -0.48 -16.37
CA ARG A 109 -1.27 0.43 -15.57
C ARG A 109 -2.56 0.75 -16.32
N PRO A 110 -3.75 0.61 -15.72
CA PRO A 110 -5.01 0.97 -16.37
C PRO A 110 -5.09 2.48 -16.65
N SER A 111 -5.99 2.87 -17.55
CA SER A 111 -6.32 4.29 -17.74
C SER A 111 -7.14 4.83 -16.57
N ALA A 112 -7.15 6.16 -16.37
CA ALA A 112 -8.00 6.79 -15.36
C ALA A 112 -9.49 6.44 -15.56
N GLY A 113 -9.97 6.46 -16.81
CA GLY A 113 -11.35 6.07 -17.12
C GLY A 113 -11.65 4.61 -16.78
N THR A 114 -10.69 3.71 -16.95
CA THR A 114 -10.80 2.31 -16.52
C THR A 114 -10.86 2.22 -14.99
N LEU A 115 -9.98 2.94 -14.28
CA LEU A 115 -9.94 2.95 -12.82
C LEU A 115 -11.23 3.48 -12.19
N LEU A 116 -11.87 4.50 -12.77
CA LEU A 116 -13.14 5.02 -12.27
C LEU A 116 -14.27 3.97 -12.28
N ASN A 117 -14.16 2.94 -13.12
CA ASN A 117 -15.11 1.83 -13.17
C ASN A 117 -14.75 0.68 -12.20
N HIS A 118 -13.63 0.77 -11.49
CA HIS A 118 -13.15 -0.22 -10.55
C HIS A 118 -14.14 -0.42 -9.38
N PRO A 119 -14.37 -1.64 -8.88
CA PRO A 119 -15.29 -1.90 -7.77
C PRO A 119 -15.04 -1.06 -6.52
N PHE A 120 -13.79 -0.66 -6.28
CA PHE A 120 -13.41 0.23 -5.18
C PHE A 120 -14.22 1.53 -5.17
N PHE A 121 -14.40 2.20 -6.33
CA PHE A 121 -15.16 3.44 -6.41
C PHE A 121 -16.67 3.23 -6.48
N LYS A 122 -17.13 2.03 -6.87
CA LYS A 122 -18.56 1.68 -6.88
C LYS A 122 -19.16 1.52 -5.48
N GLN A 123 -18.32 1.40 -4.45
CA GLN A 123 -18.74 1.36 -3.05
C GLN A 123 -19.11 2.75 -2.50
N VAL A 124 -18.66 3.82 -3.15
CA VAL A 124 -18.95 5.19 -2.77
C VAL A 124 -20.06 5.70 -3.69
N ARG A 125 -21.27 5.85 -3.15
CA ARG A 125 -22.44 6.40 -3.83
C ARG A 125 -22.96 7.60 -3.07
#